data_AF-A0A1G5PI20-F1
#
_entry.id   AF-A0A1G5PI20-F1
#
_cell.length_a   1.000
_cell.length_b   1.000
_cell.length_c   1.000
_cell.angle_alpha   90.00
_cell.angle_beta   90.00
_cell.angle_gamma   90.00
#
_symmetry.space_group_name_H-M   'P 1'
#
loop_
_entity.id
_entity.type
_entity.pdbx_description
1 polymer ?
#
loop_
_entity_poly.entity_id
_entity_poly.type
_entity_poly.pdbx_seq_one_letter_code
_entity_poly.pdbx_strand_id
1 'polypeptide(L)'
;MSEVVWTANLCSIEDGLRDTSRAVLRIHYRMALHSTGDGPVFVIAVPSSVFHTGLMHPSWTRILRLGQHSWLGLVGDVLYIGDETRPKRQLDLEIPIGLLPCLERPYEEVRAELGACERELSMLSGTLLSAVPLAAIPRTAVATQMDYWTSLSVPWLASLPASEVDDNVIIAIEEASWAGQASRHAARRLRRSRSRTWTRLPDDPS
;
A
#
# COMPACT_ATOMS: atom_id res chain seq x y z
N MET A 1 34.65 26.82 -27.09
CA MET A 1 33.42 26.13 -26.67
C MET A 1 33.05 26.72 -25.33
N SER A 2 32.11 27.65 -25.33
CA SER A 2 31.76 28.45 -24.16
C SER A 2 30.45 27.91 -23.61
N GLU A 3 30.52 27.24 -22.47
CA GLU A 3 29.35 26.73 -21.75
C GLU A 3 28.75 27.90 -20.95
N VAL A 4 27.57 28.36 -21.34
CA VAL A 4 26.86 29.43 -20.62
C VAL A 4 25.85 28.76 -19.69
N VAL A 5 26.23 28.56 -18.43
CA VAL A 5 25.35 28.08 -17.37
C VAL A 5 24.61 29.28 -16.77
N TRP A 6 23.28 29.32 -16.91
CA TRP A 6 22.42 30.27 -16.21
C TRP A 6 21.78 29.60 -15.00
N THR A 7 22.21 29.97 -13.79
CA THR A 7 21.47 29.76 -12.53
C THR A 7 20.41 30.84 -12.36
N ALA A 8 19.18 30.47 -11.97
CA ALA A 8 18.15 31.40 -11.54
C ALA A 8 17.38 30.84 -10.35
N ASN A 9 17.20 31.71 -9.35
CA ASN A 9 16.61 31.45 -8.04
C ASN A 9 15.12 31.09 -8.09
N LEU A 10 14.69 30.23 -7.15
CA LEU A 10 13.29 29.98 -6.80
C LEU A 10 12.63 31.29 -6.32
N CYS A 11 11.57 31.74 -6.99
CA CYS A 11 10.65 32.74 -6.45
C CYS A 11 9.48 32.04 -5.75
N SER A 12 9.17 32.55 -4.56
CA SER A 12 8.11 32.12 -3.64
C SER A 12 6.72 32.28 -4.25
N ILE A 13 5.82 31.33 -3.95
CA ILE A 13 4.38 31.46 -4.18
C ILE A 13 3.81 32.24 -3.00
N GLU A 14 3.42 33.50 -3.21
CA GLU A 14 2.59 34.22 -2.23
C GLU A 14 1.12 33.87 -2.48
N ASP A 15 0.54 33.14 -1.53
CA ASP A 15 -0.88 32.86 -1.44
C ASP A 15 -1.65 34.12 -1.06
N GLY A 16 -2.43 34.61 -2.02
CA GLY A 16 -3.49 35.55 -1.76
C GLY A 16 -4.48 35.48 -2.91
N LEU A 17 -5.61 34.77 -2.73
CA LEU A 17 -6.93 35.31 -3.03
C LEU A 17 -8.05 34.37 -2.60
N ARG A 18 -8.95 34.94 -1.80
CA ARG A 18 -10.34 34.50 -1.63
C ARG A 18 -11.09 34.72 -2.95
N ASP A 19 -11.21 33.72 -3.81
CA ASP A 19 -12.38 33.57 -4.69
C ASP A 19 -12.37 32.19 -5.36
N THR A 20 -13.40 31.39 -5.06
CA THR A 20 -13.64 30.08 -5.68
C THR A 20 -14.25 30.28 -7.06
N SER A 21 -13.41 30.42 -8.09
CA SER A 21 -13.63 29.93 -9.47
C SER A 21 -12.52 30.44 -10.39
N ARG A 22 -11.76 29.49 -10.98
CA ARG A 22 -10.65 29.68 -11.94
C ARG A 22 -9.30 30.07 -11.33
N ALA A 23 -8.61 29.07 -10.78
CA ALA A 23 -7.15 29.07 -10.82
C ALA A 23 -6.70 28.96 -12.28
N VAL A 24 -6.29 30.08 -12.87
CA VAL A 24 -5.59 30.09 -14.17
C VAL A 24 -4.15 29.72 -13.89
N LEU A 25 -3.79 28.47 -14.17
CA LEU A 25 -2.41 28.00 -14.07
C LEU A 25 -1.60 28.69 -15.19
N ARG A 26 -0.84 29.75 -14.85
CA ARG A 26 0.14 30.34 -15.76
C ARG A 26 1.37 29.44 -15.79
N ILE A 27 1.44 28.55 -16.77
CA ILE A 27 2.64 27.75 -17.03
C ILE A 27 3.65 28.65 -17.77
N HIS A 28 4.75 28.96 -17.10
CA HIS A 28 5.88 29.64 -17.73
C HIS A 28 6.73 28.60 -18.47
N TYR A 29 6.71 28.65 -19.81
CA TYR A 29 7.57 27.79 -20.63
C TYR A 29 8.96 28.41 -20.76
N ARG A 30 10.01 27.61 -20.50
CA ARG A 30 11.39 27.98 -20.81
C ARG A 30 11.78 27.27 -22.12
N MET A 31 11.81 28.02 -23.22
CA MET A 31 12.29 27.50 -24.50
C MET A 31 13.82 27.44 -24.49
N ALA A 32 14.39 26.25 -24.70
CA ALA A 32 15.79 26.09 -25.07
C ALA A 32 15.85 25.75 -26.56
N LEU A 33 16.44 26.66 -27.35
CA LEU A 33 16.69 26.44 -28.78
C LEU A 33 18.03 25.73 -28.93
N HIS A 34 17.99 24.44 -29.27
CA HIS A 34 19.17 23.73 -29.77
C HIS A 34 19.16 23.78 -31.30
N SER A 35 20.14 24.47 -31.87
CA SER A 35 20.37 24.51 -33.32
C SER A 35 21.29 23.37 -33.72
N THR A 36 20.73 22.19 -33.95
CA THR A 36 21.37 21.15 -34.76
C THR A 36 20.91 21.35 -36.20
N GLY A 37 21.82 21.35 -37.18
CA GLY A 37 21.61 21.82 -38.57
C GLY A 37 20.53 21.12 -39.42
N ASP A 38 19.58 20.39 -38.83
CA ASP A 38 18.41 19.78 -39.45
C ASP A 38 17.13 20.31 -38.77
N GLY A 39 16.80 21.58 -39.06
CA GLY A 39 15.55 22.20 -38.63
C GLY A 39 15.38 22.39 -37.10
N PRO A 40 14.41 23.22 -36.66
CA PRO A 40 14.15 23.40 -35.25
C PRO A 40 13.40 22.19 -34.68
N VAL A 41 14.08 21.40 -33.83
CA VAL A 41 13.43 20.40 -32.96
C VAL A 41 13.02 21.09 -31.67
N PHE A 42 11.70 21.20 -31.45
CA PHE A 42 11.15 21.75 -30.22
C PHE A 42 11.02 20.63 -29.18
N VAL A 43 11.94 20.61 -28.21
CA VAL A 43 11.82 19.71 -27.06
C VAL A 43 11.07 20.46 -25.96
N ILE A 44 9.80 20.10 -25.74
CA ILE A 44 9.01 20.61 -24.62
C ILE A 44 9.32 19.71 -23.42
N ALA A 45 10.13 20.21 -22.48
CA ALA A 45 10.29 19.57 -21.19
C ALA A 45 9.03 19.83 -20.35
N VAL A 46 8.12 18.87 -20.36
CA VAL A 46 6.93 18.88 -19.49
C VAL A 46 7.33 18.19 -18.18
N PRO A 47 7.14 18.83 -17.01
CA PRO A 47 7.34 18.16 -15.73
C PRO A 47 6.42 16.93 -15.67
N SER A 48 6.91 15.80 -15.17
CA SER A 48 6.15 14.54 -15.10
C SER A 48 4.80 14.67 -14.38
N SER A 49 4.64 15.70 -13.53
CA SER A 49 3.39 16.03 -12.83
C SER A 49 2.29 16.61 -13.73
N VAL A 50 2.59 17.06 -14.94
CA VAL A 50 1.63 17.73 -15.85
C VAL A 50 1.04 16.78 -16.90
N PHE A 51 1.60 15.57 -17.06
CA PHE A 51 1.12 14.62 -18.07
C PHE A 51 -0.19 13.90 -17.74
N HIS A 52 -0.83 14.18 -16.59
CA HIS A 52 -2.08 13.53 -16.18
C HIS A 52 -3.29 14.46 -16.03
N THR A 53 -3.23 15.71 -16.48
CA THR A 53 -4.41 16.60 -16.52
C THR A 53 -5.30 16.37 -17.75
N GLY A 54 -5.62 15.11 -18.04
CA GLY A 54 -6.96 14.79 -18.54
C GLY A 54 -7.81 14.62 -17.29
N LEU A 55 -8.87 15.41 -17.13
CA LEU A 55 -9.85 15.37 -16.02
C LEU A 55 -10.64 14.04 -16.00
N MET A 56 -9.94 12.90 -15.98
CA MET A 56 -10.48 11.62 -15.63
C MET A 56 -10.57 11.65 -14.11
N HIS A 57 -11.77 11.87 -13.59
CA HIS A 57 -12.03 11.57 -12.18
C HIS A 57 -11.49 10.17 -11.92
N PRO A 58 -10.62 9.97 -10.90
CA PRO A 58 -10.03 8.68 -10.64
C PRO A 58 -11.16 7.65 -10.49
N SER A 59 -11.25 6.75 -11.46
CA SER A 59 -12.30 5.75 -11.52
C SER A 59 -12.06 4.73 -10.42
N TRP A 60 -13.13 4.32 -9.74
CA TRP A 60 -13.09 3.27 -8.73
C TRP A 60 -12.64 1.93 -9.32
N THR A 61 -11.48 1.44 -8.88
CA THR A 61 -10.92 0.17 -9.34
C THR A 61 -10.88 -0.83 -8.19
N ARG A 62 -11.71 -1.87 -8.25
CA ARG A 62 -11.76 -2.91 -7.21
C ARG A 62 -10.54 -3.81 -7.34
N ILE A 63 -9.90 -4.15 -6.21
CA ILE A 63 -8.68 -4.96 -6.21
C ILE A 63 -8.77 -6.23 -5.36
N LEU A 64 -9.62 -6.25 -4.32
CA LEU A 64 -9.74 -7.39 -3.42
C LEU A 64 -11.14 -7.44 -2.81
N ARG A 65 -11.75 -8.62 -2.83
CA ARG A 65 -13.04 -8.83 -2.16
C ARG A 65 -12.85 -9.04 -0.66
N LEU A 66 -13.49 -8.19 0.14
CA LEU A 66 -13.46 -8.26 1.61
C LEU A 66 -14.65 -9.05 2.18
N GLY A 67 -15.78 -9.12 1.47
CA GLY A 67 -16.96 -9.85 1.91
C GLY A 67 -18.03 -9.90 0.83
N GLN A 68 -19.29 -10.18 1.20
CA GLN A 68 -20.37 -10.32 0.21
C GLN A 68 -20.58 -9.03 -0.60
N HIS A 69 -20.55 -7.87 0.07
CA HIS A 69 -20.85 -6.55 -0.50
C HIS A 69 -19.76 -5.50 -0.23
N SER A 70 -18.56 -5.94 0.16
CA SER A 70 -17.46 -5.07 0.54
C SER A 70 -16.23 -5.38 -0.31
N TRP A 71 -15.62 -4.34 -0.85
CA TRP A 71 -14.45 -4.40 -1.71
C TRP A 71 -13.40 -3.42 -1.23
N LEU A 72 -12.14 -3.84 -1.26
CA LEU A 72 -10.99 -2.96 -1.29
C LEU A 72 -10.73 -2.56 -2.74
N GLY A 73 -10.36 -1.31 -2.96
CA GLY A 73 -10.05 -0.79 -4.28
C GLY A 73 -9.25 0.50 -4.23
N LEU A 74 -8.95 1.01 -5.41
CA LEU A 74 -8.14 2.20 -5.66
C LEU A 74 -9.01 3.32 -6.24
N VAL A 75 -8.69 4.53 -5.81
CA VAL A 75 -9.13 5.79 -6.44
C VAL A 75 -7.86 6.60 -6.67
N GLY A 76 -7.31 6.53 -7.89
CA GLY A 76 -5.92 6.93 -8.14
C GLY A 76 -4.99 5.97 -7.41
N ASP A 77 -4.09 6.49 -6.58
CA ASP A 77 -3.12 5.69 -5.81
C ASP A 77 -3.53 5.47 -4.34
N VAL A 78 -4.77 5.84 -4.00
CA VAL A 78 -5.27 5.78 -2.61
C VAL A 78 -6.21 4.60 -2.43
N LEU A 79 -6.00 3.84 -1.37
CA LEU A 79 -6.85 2.69 -1.01
C LEU A 79 -8.16 3.14 -0.34
N TYR A 80 -9.26 2.57 -0.80
CA TYR A 80 -10.60 2.77 -0.26
C TYR A 80 -11.29 1.43 -0.03
N ILE A 81 -12.19 1.42 0.94
CA ILE A 81 -13.22 0.39 1.09
C ILE A 81 -14.50 0.93 0.49
N GLY A 82 -15.13 0.12 -0.35
CA GLY A 82 -16.32 0.46 -1.09
C GLY A 82 -17.25 -0.74 -1.27
N ASP A 83 -18.24 -0.55 -2.13
CA ASP A 83 -19.02 -1.64 -2.68
C ASP A 83 -18.61 -1.91 -4.13
N GLU A 84 -19.45 -2.66 -4.84
CA GLU A 84 -19.20 -3.00 -6.23
C GLU A 84 -19.13 -1.79 -7.17
N THR A 85 -19.78 -0.68 -6.79
CA THR A 85 -20.02 0.45 -7.68
C THR A 85 -19.23 1.70 -7.29
N ARG A 86 -18.91 1.89 -6.00
CA ARG A 86 -18.29 3.12 -5.52
C ARG A 86 -17.42 2.94 -4.28
N PRO A 87 -16.38 3.78 -4.10
CA PRO A 87 -15.67 3.91 -2.85
C PRO A 87 -16.59 4.53 -1.79
N LYS A 88 -16.40 4.14 -0.52
CA LYS A 88 -17.18 4.68 0.61
C LYS A 88 -16.30 5.35 1.66
N ARG A 89 -15.17 4.72 2.00
CA ARG A 89 -14.29 5.18 3.07
C ARG A 89 -12.84 4.95 2.68
N GLN A 90 -11.99 5.96 2.82
CA GLN A 90 -10.56 5.79 2.65
C GLN A 90 -10.02 4.81 3.70
N LEU A 91 -9.10 3.93 3.29
CA LEU A 91 -8.47 3.01 4.22
C LEU A 91 -7.43 3.76 5.06
N ASP A 92 -7.56 3.65 6.37
CA ASP A 92 -6.51 4.04 7.31
C ASP A 92 -5.42 2.95 7.33
N LEU A 93 -4.19 3.32 6.94
CA LEU A 93 -3.08 2.38 6.84
C LEU A 93 -2.39 2.12 8.18
N GLU A 94 -2.55 3.01 9.17
CA GLU A 94 -2.01 2.81 10.51
C GLU A 94 -2.86 1.82 11.31
N ILE A 95 -4.19 1.90 11.11
CA ILE A 95 -5.16 1.02 11.76
C ILE A 95 -6.12 0.46 10.69
N PRO A 96 -5.69 -0.56 9.92
CA PRO A 96 -6.47 -1.11 8.80
C PRO A 96 -7.62 -2.02 9.28
N ILE A 97 -8.46 -1.54 10.19
CA ILE A 97 -9.59 -2.29 10.77
C ILE A 97 -10.59 -2.77 9.72
N GLY A 98 -10.70 -2.04 8.61
CA GLY A 98 -11.56 -2.43 7.50
C GLY A 98 -11.03 -3.62 6.68
N LEU A 99 -9.78 -4.04 6.89
CA LEU A 99 -9.19 -5.22 6.27
C LEU A 99 -9.29 -6.49 7.15
N LEU A 100 -9.83 -6.41 8.37
CA LEU A 100 -10.03 -7.59 9.22
C LEU A 100 -10.78 -8.74 8.52
N PRO A 101 -11.81 -8.49 7.67
CA PRO A 101 -12.47 -9.57 6.93
C PRO A 101 -11.55 -10.41 6.04
N CYS A 102 -10.36 -9.91 5.65
CA CYS A 102 -9.38 -10.73 4.92
C CYS A 102 -8.95 -11.97 5.71
N LEU A 103 -8.95 -11.90 7.05
CA LEU A 103 -8.57 -13.02 7.92
C LEU A 103 -9.52 -14.21 7.83
N GLU A 104 -10.74 -14.02 7.31
CA GLU A 104 -11.70 -15.11 7.09
C GLU A 104 -11.26 -16.06 5.96
N ARG A 105 -10.22 -15.69 5.21
CA ARG A 105 -9.67 -16.46 4.09
C ARG A 105 -8.19 -16.77 4.35
N PRO A 106 -7.62 -17.85 3.78
CA PRO A 106 -6.18 -18.11 3.86
C PRO A 106 -5.34 -16.96 3.27
N TYR A 107 -4.23 -16.62 3.94
CA TYR A 107 -3.31 -15.55 3.50
C TYR A 107 -2.87 -15.70 2.04
N GLU A 108 -2.53 -16.91 1.61
CA GLU A 108 -2.05 -17.15 0.25
C GLU A 108 -3.12 -16.93 -0.82
N GLU A 109 -4.40 -17.14 -0.50
CA GLU A 109 -5.50 -16.82 -1.42
C GLU A 109 -5.64 -15.30 -1.60
N VAL A 110 -5.56 -14.54 -0.51
CA VAL A 110 -5.61 -13.08 -0.55
C VAL A 110 -4.42 -12.52 -1.33
N ARG A 111 -3.22 -13.04 -1.07
CA ARG A 111 -2.01 -12.66 -1.80
C ARG A 111 -2.10 -13.00 -3.29
N ALA A 112 -2.61 -14.18 -3.64
CA ALA A 112 -2.79 -14.60 -5.02
C ALA A 112 -3.83 -13.74 -5.77
N GLU A 113 -4.92 -13.35 -5.10
CA GLU A 113 -5.93 -12.46 -5.68
C GLU A 113 -5.35 -11.08 -6.01
N LEU A 114 -4.56 -10.49 -5.09
CA LEU A 114 -3.86 -9.24 -5.35
C LEU A 114 -2.88 -9.36 -6.52
N GLY A 115 -2.10 -10.45 -6.60
CA GLY A 115 -1.21 -10.70 -7.73
C GLY A 115 -1.93 -11.00 -9.05
N ALA A 116 -3.15 -11.52 -9.02
CA ALA A 116 -4.00 -11.62 -10.20
C ALA A 116 -4.48 -10.24 -10.65
N CYS A 117 -4.94 -9.41 -9.71
CA CYS A 117 -5.37 -8.05 -9.98
C CYS A 117 -4.24 -7.18 -10.55
N GLU A 118 -3.02 -7.28 -10.04
CA GLU A 118 -1.85 -6.60 -10.60
C GLU A 118 -1.66 -6.92 -12.10
N ARG A 119 -1.80 -8.20 -12.48
CA ARG A 119 -1.69 -8.62 -13.88
C ARG A 119 -2.82 -8.08 -14.74
N GLU A 120 -4.05 -8.10 -14.24
CA GLU A 120 -5.22 -7.56 -14.94
C GLU A 120 -5.10 -6.05 -15.17
N LEU A 121 -4.55 -5.32 -14.19
CA LEU A 121 -4.32 -3.88 -14.26
C LEU A 121 -2.99 -3.51 -14.93
N SER A 122 -2.23 -4.48 -15.45
CA SER A 122 -0.90 -4.28 -16.04
C SER A 122 0.08 -3.52 -15.13
N MET A 123 -0.04 -3.74 -13.81
CA MET A 123 0.84 -3.17 -12.80
C MET A 123 2.11 -4.02 -12.64
N LEU A 124 3.15 -3.42 -12.07
CA LEU A 124 4.35 -4.18 -11.70
C LEU A 124 4.02 -5.17 -10.58
N SER A 125 4.60 -6.38 -10.67
CA SER A 125 4.44 -7.43 -9.67
C SER A 125 4.87 -6.93 -8.29
N GLY A 126 4.01 -7.11 -7.28
CA GLY A 126 4.22 -6.69 -5.90
C GLY A 126 3.81 -5.25 -5.58
N THR A 127 3.31 -4.48 -6.55
CA THR A 127 2.83 -3.11 -6.31
C THR A 127 1.65 -3.08 -5.32
N LEU A 128 0.63 -3.93 -5.51
CA LEU A 128 -0.49 -4.02 -4.59
C LEU A 128 -0.10 -4.71 -3.28
N LEU A 129 0.80 -5.70 -3.33
CA LEU A 129 1.29 -6.36 -2.12
C LEU A 129 2.08 -5.41 -1.21
N SER A 130 2.78 -4.42 -1.78
CA SER A 130 3.47 -3.39 -1.01
C SER A 130 2.54 -2.27 -0.54
N ALA A 131 1.48 -1.97 -1.30
CA ALA A 131 0.51 -0.93 -0.95
C ALA A 131 -0.52 -1.38 0.11
N VAL A 132 -0.96 -2.64 0.08
CA VAL A 132 -1.94 -3.18 1.01
C VAL A 132 -1.23 -3.71 2.26
N PRO A 133 -1.51 -3.19 3.48
CA PRO A 133 -0.75 -3.53 4.68
C PRO A 133 -1.16 -4.87 5.28
N LEU A 134 -1.02 -5.98 4.54
CA LEU A 134 -1.44 -7.32 4.95
C LEU A 134 -0.79 -7.77 6.27
N ALA A 135 0.50 -7.48 6.45
CA ALA A 135 1.24 -7.79 7.68
C ALA A 135 0.72 -7.03 8.92
N ALA A 136 0.04 -5.89 8.73
CA ALA A 136 -0.54 -5.11 9.83
C ALA A 136 -1.92 -5.65 10.28
N ILE A 137 -2.58 -6.49 9.47
CA ILE A 137 -3.93 -7.01 9.78
C ILE A 137 -3.92 -7.86 11.05
N PRO A 138 -2.99 -8.80 11.28
CA PRO A 138 -2.92 -9.55 12.55
C PRO A 138 -2.72 -8.66 13.78
N ARG A 139 -1.88 -7.62 13.69
CA ARG A 139 -1.69 -6.66 14.78
C ARG A 139 -3.01 -5.93 15.10
N THR A 140 -3.72 -5.52 14.06
CA THR A 140 -5.02 -4.85 14.19
C THR A 140 -6.06 -5.77 14.82
N ALA A 141 -6.09 -7.06 14.44
CA ALA A 141 -6.98 -8.05 15.03
C ALA A 141 -6.77 -8.19 16.54
N VAL A 142 -5.52 -8.29 16.99
CA VAL A 142 -5.18 -8.37 18.41
C VAL A 142 -5.57 -7.09 19.15
N ALA A 143 -5.37 -5.92 18.54
CA ALA A 143 -5.75 -4.63 19.13
C ALA A 143 -7.26 -4.50 19.38
N THR A 144 -8.11 -5.22 18.64
CA THR A 144 -9.57 -5.23 18.90
C THR A 144 -9.97 -5.96 20.18
N GLN A 145 -9.09 -6.80 20.74
CA GLN A 145 -9.37 -7.67 21.89
C GLN A 145 -10.58 -8.61 21.70
N MET A 146 -10.92 -8.91 20.45
CA MET A 146 -11.95 -9.88 20.11
C MET A 146 -11.30 -11.23 19.78
N ASP A 147 -11.68 -12.28 20.52
CA ASP A 147 -11.14 -13.63 20.29
C ASP A 147 -11.43 -14.14 18.88
N TYR A 148 -12.56 -13.76 18.28
CA TYR A 148 -12.91 -14.10 16.91
C TYR A 148 -11.80 -13.70 15.91
N TRP A 149 -11.47 -12.41 15.82
CA TRP A 149 -10.43 -11.92 14.90
C TRP A 149 -9.05 -12.45 15.25
N THR A 150 -8.77 -12.61 16.54
CA THR A 150 -7.49 -13.14 17.02
C THR A 150 -7.29 -14.61 16.67
N SER A 151 -8.35 -15.41 16.74
CA SER A 151 -8.29 -16.82 16.35
C SER A 151 -7.97 -16.98 14.85
N LEU A 152 -8.49 -16.08 14.01
CA LEU A 152 -8.24 -16.04 12.56
C LEU A 152 -6.85 -15.47 12.22
N SER A 153 -6.29 -14.62 13.07
CA SER A 153 -4.97 -14.02 12.81
C SER A 153 -3.80 -14.98 13.04
N VAL A 154 -3.94 -15.99 13.90
CA VAL A 154 -2.86 -16.94 14.20
C VAL A 154 -2.42 -17.76 12.97
N PRO A 155 -3.33 -18.36 12.17
CA PRO A 155 -2.96 -19.00 10.91
C PRO A 155 -2.27 -18.04 9.93
N TRP A 156 -2.74 -16.79 9.84
CA TRP A 156 -2.10 -15.76 9.02
C TRP A 156 -0.67 -15.47 9.46
N LEU A 157 -0.42 -15.29 10.76
CA LEU A 157 0.92 -15.10 11.31
C LEU A 157 1.87 -16.27 11.00
N ALA A 158 1.33 -17.49 10.84
CA ALA A 158 2.10 -18.67 10.46
C ALA A 158 2.47 -18.69 8.96
N SER A 159 1.65 -18.10 8.10
CA SER A 159 1.85 -18.05 6.65
C SER A 159 2.63 -16.82 6.18
N LEU A 160 2.66 -15.75 6.96
CA LEU A 160 3.40 -14.54 6.62
C LEU A 160 4.90 -14.82 6.43
N PRO A 161 5.57 -14.10 5.50
CA PRO A 161 7.02 -14.13 5.36
C PRO A 161 7.71 -13.85 6.69
N ALA A 162 8.79 -14.57 6.99
CA ALA A 162 9.44 -14.48 8.30
C ALA A 162 9.89 -13.06 8.67
N SER A 163 10.25 -12.23 7.68
CA SER A 163 10.63 -10.83 7.81
C SER A 163 9.48 -9.88 8.17
N GLU A 164 8.23 -10.29 7.96
CA GLU A 164 7.03 -9.47 8.16
C GLU A 164 6.27 -9.83 9.46
N VAL A 165 6.59 -10.98 10.05
CA VAL A 165 5.95 -11.41 11.29
C VAL A 165 6.51 -10.62 12.48
N ASP A 166 5.62 -9.95 13.19
CA ASP A 166 5.92 -9.30 14.47
C ASP A 166 5.73 -10.30 15.62
N ASP A 167 6.84 -10.80 16.18
CA ASP A 167 6.80 -11.76 17.28
C ASP A 167 6.10 -11.21 18.54
N ASN A 168 6.04 -9.88 18.73
CA ASN A 168 5.31 -9.28 19.86
C ASN A 168 3.80 -9.53 19.75
N VAL A 169 3.26 -9.60 18.52
CA VAL A 169 1.85 -9.93 18.31
C VAL A 169 1.57 -11.35 18.77
N ILE A 170 2.48 -12.30 18.51
CA ILE A 170 2.34 -13.70 18.95
C ILE A 170 2.38 -13.78 20.48
N ILE A 171 3.31 -13.06 21.13
CA ILE A 171 3.42 -12.99 22.59
C ILE A 171 2.15 -12.39 23.20
N ALA A 172 1.65 -11.28 22.63
CA ALA A 172 0.43 -10.63 23.09
C ALA A 172 -0.78 -11.58 23.06
N ILE A 173 -0.91 -12.41 22.01
CA ILE A 173 -1.96 -13.43 21.94
C ILE A 173 -1.77 -14.50 23.01
N GLU A 174 -0.54 -14.98 23.23
CA GLU A 174 -0.22 -16.02 24.22
C GLU A 174 -0.61 -15.61 25.65
N GLU A 175 -0.39 -14.34 25.99
CA GLU A 175 -0.58 -13.78 27.33
C GLU A 175 -1.96 -13.16 27.55
N ALA A 176 -2.73 -12.88 26.49
CA ALA A 176 -4.02 -12.22 26.56
C ALA A 176 -5.05 -13.01 27.39
N SER A 177 -5.58 -12.38 28.45
CA SER A 177 -6.66 -12.94 29.27
C SER A 177 -8.00 -13.04 28.52
N TRP A 178 -8.23 -12.13 27.57
CA TRP A 178 -9.44 -12.06 26.74
C TRP A 178 -9.42 -13.08 25.59
N ALA A 179 -8.26 -13.65 25.25
CA ALA A 179 -8.14 -14.64 24.19
C ALA A 179 -8.51 -16.05 24.68
N GLY A 180 -9.18 -16.80 23.81
CA GLY A 180 -9.55 -18.19 24.04
C GLY A 180 -8.32 -19.07 24.27
N GLN A 181 -8.50 -20.17 25.00
CA GLN A 181 -7.41 -21.12 25.27
C GLN A 181 -6.83 -21.70 23.97
N ALA A 182 -7.68 -21.93 22.96
CA ALA A 182 -7.26 -22.42 21.64
C ALA A 182 -6.32 -21.43 20.94
N SER A 183 -6.70 -20.15 20.86
CA SER A 183 -5.90 -19.06 20.28
C SER A 183 -4.54 -18.94 20.98
N ARG A 184 -4.54 -18.88 22.32
CA ARG A 184 -3.33 -18.85 23.15
C ARG A 184 -2.40 -20.04 22.90
N HIS A 185 -2.97 -21.25 22.85
CA HIS A 185 -2.19 -22.47 22.61
C HIS A 185 -1.61 -22.51 21.19
N ALA A 186 -2.37 -22.07 20.19
CA ALA A 186 -1.91 -21.97 18.80
C ALA A 186 -0.76 -20.96 18.67
N ALA A 187 -0.87 -19.78 19.29
CA ALA A 187 0.19 -18.78 19.33
C ALA A 187 1.48 -19.33 19.99
N ARG A 188 1.35 -20.01 21.14
CA ARG A 188 2.48 -20.66 21.81
C ARG A 188 3.17 -21.71 20.93
N ARG A 189 2.39 -22.51 20.20
CA ARG A 189 2.93 -23.50 19.25
C ARG A 189 3.69 -22.81 18.11
N LEU A 190 3.12 -21.75 17.54
CA LEU A 190 3.73 -20.96 16.48
C LEU A 190 5.07 -20.34 16.93
N ARG A 191 5.10 -19.74 18.12
CA ARG A 191 6.34 -19.18 18.69
C ARG A 191 7.43 -20.24 18.80
N ARG A 192 7.09 -21.42 19.35
CA ARG A 192 8.04 -22.54 19.49
C ARG A 192 8.56 -23.07 18.16
N SER A 193 7.72 -23.16 17.13
CA SER A 193 8.19 -23.60 15.80
C SER A 193 9.15 -22.59 15.19
N ARG A 194 8.88 -21.29 15.34
CA ARG A 194 9.75 -20.22 14.82
C ARG A 194 11.11 -20.18 15.51
N SER A 195 11.17 -20.32 16.84
CA SER A 195 12.44 -20.36 17.58
C SER A 195 13.33 -21.54 17.16
N ARG A 196 12.74 -22.70 16.82
CA ARG A 196 13.48 -23.89 16.38
C ARG A 196 14.06 -23.75 14.98
N THR A 197 13.40 -23.01 14.10
CA THR A 197 13.90 -22.75 12.74
C THR A 197 15.17 -21.90 12.78
N TRP A 198 15.29 -20.98 13.75
CA TRP A 198 16.47 -20.13 13.90
C TRP A 198 17.71 -20.87 14.44
N THR A 199 17.52 -21.91 15.27
CA THR A 199 18.62 -22.73 15.82
C THR A 199 19.25 -23.69 14.79
N ARG A 200 18.77 -23.70 13.54
CA ARG A 200 19.31 -24.53 12.44
C ARG A 200 19.87 -23.70 11.28
N LEU A 201 20.43 -22.51 11.54
CA LEU A 201 21.41 -22.00 10.58
C LEU A 201 22.66 -22.89 10.69
N PRO A 202 23.14 -23.49 9.58
CA PRO A 202 24.41 -24.19 9.59
C PRO A 202 25.51 -23.19 9.93
N ASP A 203 26.38 -23.54 10.88
CA ASP A 203 27.66 -22.87 11.06
C ASP A 203 28.36 -22.86 9.69
N ASP A 204 28.58 -21.65 9.17
CA ASP A 204 29.20 -21.41 7.87
C ASP A 204 30.60 -22.07 7.87
N PRO A 205 30.85 -23.12 7.06
CA PRO A 205 32.20 -23.65 6.92
C PRO A 205 32.98 -22.67 6.06
N SER A 206 33.95 -22.03 6.70
CA SER A 206 34.93 -21.10 6.13
C SER A 206 35.68 -21.68 4.93
#